data_AF-X0ZET9-F1
#
_entry.id   AF-X0ZET9-F1
#
_cell.length_a   1.000
_cell.length_b   1.000
_cell.length_c   1.000
_cell.angle_alpha   90.00
_cell.angle_beta   90.00
_cell.angle_gamma   90.00
#
_symmetry.space_group_name_H-M   'P 1'
#
loop_
_entity.id
_entity.type
_entity.pdbx_description
1 polymer ?
#
loop_
_entity_poly.entity_id
_entity_poly.type
_entity_poly.pdbx_seq_one_letter_code
_entity_poly.pdbx_strand_id
1 'polypeptide(L)'
;RGGLVGINREGATITNCFWDTDTSGMSTGVGHNDGGTVTNVSGKTTAEMQTQSTFTDYGWDFVSEDENGIDDIWKFIRQHQDYPRLSWQPEIVGDFVGLYGVNMIDFAFFAQRWLNEDCAISNDCDGTDLDLSDTVDVADLQILSNHWLESAPQGMAVLLTLDNSWIYQNLPTATASNLTANFSIPNDPMSNSSYTYDWEFVLPDDVTIPPTIIDGGTADDPYCTFAAPNCNEPNGISDSGQPFTVKVTVTGDNFGNSATAEAQFGIALLGDVNNDGVVDVADRSIINAFWRTGEAGGFTLRDCDLNCDGSVNVADRSIANAIWRGVLCQNSVAKPCPMR
;
A
#
# COMPACT_ATOMS: atom_id res chain seq x y z
N ARG A 1 -7.35 -3.54 -18.77
CA ARG A 1 -7.85 -3.74 -17.38
C ARG A 1 -9.36 -3.85 -17.46
N GLY A 2 -10.01 -4.53 -16.51
CA GLY A 2 -11.47 -4.57 -16.41
C GLY A 2 -11.90 -4.38 -14.97
N GLY A 3 -13.06 -3.76 -14.75
CA GLY A 3 -13.64 -3.46 -13.44
C GLY A 3 -14.10 -4.70 -12.66
N LEU A 4 -14.29 -5.83 -13.36
CA LEU A 4 -14.62 -7.13 -12.76
C LEU A 4 -13.49 -8.14 -12.98
N VAL A 5 -13.02 -8.29 -14.21
CA VAL A 5 -11.99 -9.28 -14.57
C VAL A 5 -11.03 -8.73 -15.62
N GLY A 6 -9.74 -9.07 -15.50
CA GLY A 6 -8.71 -8.65 -16.46
C GLY A 6 -8.84 -9.33 -17.82
N ILE A 7 -8.95 -10.66 -17.85
CA ILE A 7 -9.02 -11.49 -19.06
C ILE A 7 -10.00 -12.64 -18.83
N ASN A 8 -10.93 -12.86 -19.77
CA ASN A 8 -11.83 -14.02 -19.82
C ASN A 8 -11.41 -14.93 -20.99
N ARG A 9 -10.93 -16.15 -20.70
CA ARG A 9 -10.36 -17.07 -21.71
C ARG A 9 -11.38 -18.07 -22.22
N GLU A 10 -11.02 -18.76 -23.30
CA GLU A 10 -11.83 -19.81 -23.93
C GLU A 10 -12.30 -20.84 -22.89
N GLY A 11 -13.61 -21.10 -22.88
CA GLY A 11 -14.27 -22.02 -21.95
C GLY A 11 -14.66 -21.43 -20.59
N ALA A 12 -14.21 -20.22 -20.24
CA ALA A 12 -14.67 -19.53 -19.03
C ALA A 12 -16.04 -18.86 -19.24
N THR A 13 -16.88 -18.86 -18.20
CA THR A 13 -18.22 -18.27 -18.22
C THR A 13 -18.37 -17.28 -17.07
N ILE A 14 -18.86 -16.08 -17.38
CA ILE A 14 -19.17 -15.03 -16.41
C ILE A 14 -20.64 -14.64 -16.62
N THR A 15 -21.45 -14.87 -15.59
CA THR A 15 -22.91 -14.69 -15.67
C THR A 15 -23.44 -13.94 -14.46
N ASN A 16 -24.35 -12.99 -14.67
CA ASN A 16 -25.05 -12.23 -13.62
C ASN A 16 -24.09 -11.57 -12.60
N CYS A 17 -23.03 -10.95 -13.12
CA CYS A 17 -21.99 -10.29 -12.32
C CYS A 17 -21.98 -8.78 -12.56
N PHE A 18 -21.74 -8.01 -11.51
CA PHE A 18 -21.78 -6.55 -11.54
C PHE A 18 -20.48 -5.98 -10.96
N TRP A 19 -20.15 -4.76 -11.33
CA TRP A 19 -19.07 -4.00 -10.71
C TRP A 19 -19.50 -2.54 -10.53
N ASP A 20 -18.93 -1.90 -9.53
CA ASP A 20 -19.17 -0.50 -9.24
C ASP A 20 -18.34 0.40 -10.18
N THR A 21 -18.99 1.17 -11.03
CA THR A 21 -18.32 2.05 -11.99
C THR A 21 -17.79 3.34 -11.37
N ASP A 22 -18.41 3.79 -10.29
CA ASP A 22 -18.08 5.07 -9.64
C ASP A 22 -16.80 4.92 -8.79
N THR A 23 -16.70 3.83 -8.03
CA THR A 23 -15.51 3.55 -7.21
C THR A 23 -14.35 3.00 -8.04
N SER A 24 -14.61 2.15 -9.03
CA SER A 24 -13.53 1.57 -9.85
C SER A 24 -13.01 2.51 -10.94
N GLY A 25 -13.80 3.51 -11.36
CA GLY A 25 -13.51 4.34 -12.52
C GLY A 25 -13.44 3.58 -13.86
N MET A 26 -13.86 2.31 -13.89
CA MET A 26 -13.76 1.44 -15.07
C MET A 26 -15.08 1.37 -15.82
N SER A 27 -15.06 1.77 -17.10
CA SER A 27 -16.22 1.67 -18.00
C SER A 27 -16.45 0.26 -18.56
N THR A 28 -15.45 -0.63 -18.46
CA THR A 28 -15.53 -2.02 -18.94
C THR A 28 -15.27 -3.01 -17.81
N GLY A 29 -16.20 -3.96 -17.62
CA GLY A 29 -16.07 -5.01 -16.60
C GLY A 29 -15.07 -6.10 -16.97
N VAL A 30 -15.10 -6.57 -18.23
CA VAL A 30 -14.17 -7.57 -18.76
C VAL A 30 -13.13 -6.86 -19.62
N GLY A 31 -11.86 -6.87 -19.20
CA GLY A 31 -10.79 -6.16 -19.89
C GLY A 31 -10.43 -6.72 -21.26
N HIS A 32 -10.42 -8.04 -21.40
CA HIS A 32 -10.20 -8.74 -22.66
C HIS A 32 -10.97 -10.07 -22.65
N ASN A 33 -11.79 -10.33 -23.68
CA ASN A 33 -12.52 -11.59 -23.82
C ASN A 33 -11.95 -12.40 -25.00
N ASP A 34 -11.21 -13.46 -24.68
CA ASP A 34 -10.51 -14.35 -25.59
C ASP A 34 -11.27 -15.68 -25.72
N GLY A 35 -12.48 -15.61 -26.27
CA GLY A 35 -13.34 -16.78 -26.52
C GLY A 35 -14.16 -17.29 -25.33
N GLY A 36 -14.19 -16.56 -24.21
CA GLY A 36 -15.08 -16.88 -23.08
C GLY A 36 -16.51 -16.35 -23.26
N THR A 37 -17.46 -16.90 -22.49
CA THR A 37 -18.88 -16.49 -22.50
C THR A 37 -19.14 -15.43 -21.42
N VAL A 38 -19.83 -14.36 -21.79
CA VAL A 38 -20.22 -13.28 -20.88
C VAL A 38 -21.71 -13.06 -21.03
N THR A 39 -22.49 -13.15 -19.94
CA THR A 39 -23.95 -13.01 -19.95
C THR A 39 -24.40 -12.14 -18.78
N ASN A 40 -25.23 -11.13 -19.02
CA ASN A 40 -25.75 -10.22 -17.98
C ASN A 40 -24.66 -9.59 -17.08
N VAL A 41 -23.50 -9.28 -17.67
CA VAL A 41 -22.41 -8.59 -16.97
C VAL A 41 -22.49 -7.10 -17.31
N SER A 42 -22.72 -6.27 -16.31
CA SER A 42 -22.92 -4.83 -16.52
C SER A 42 -22.39 -4.00 -15.35
N GLY A 43 -21.95 -2.79 -15.66
CA GLY A 43 -21.48 -1.82 -14.67
C GLY A 43 -22.68 -1.17 -14.01
N LYS A 44 -22.55 -0.92 -12.71
CA LYS A 44 -23.59 -0.32 -11.86
C LYS A 44 -22.99 0.86 -11.11
N THR A 45 -23.81 1.87 -10.88
CA THR A 45 -23.45 2.97 -9.96
C THR A 45 -23.33 2.46 -8.52
N THR A 46 -22.68 3.21 -7.65
CA THR A 46 -22.62 2.86 -6.21
C THR A 46 -24.01 2.70 -5.62
N ALA A 47 -24.96 3.59 -5.93
CA ALA A 47 -26.33 3.50 -5.44
C ALA A 47 -27.05 2.22 -5.90
N GLU A 48 -26.84 1.80 -7.15
CA GLU A 48 -27.39 0.54 -7.66
C GLU A 48 -26.73 -0.67 -7.00
N MET A 49 -25.41 -0.64 -6.80
CA MET A 49 -24.67 -1.71 -6.11
C MET A 49 -25.05 -1.85 -4.63
N GLN A 50 -25.58 -0.79 -4.04
CA GLN A 50 -26.10 -0.78 -2.67
C GLN A 50 -27.60 -1.09 -2.57
N THR A 51 -28.26 -1.43 -3.67
CA THR A 51 -29.70 -1.73 -3.71
C THR A 51 -29.92 -3.23 -3.94
N GLN A 52 -30.63 -3.90 -3.02
CA GLN A 52 -30.84 -5.35 -3.09
C GLN A 52 -31.52 -5.81 -4.39
N SER A 53 -32.50 -5.05 -4.90
CA SER A 53 -33.24 -5.43 -6.11
C SER A 53 -32.32 -5.58 -7.34
N THR A 54 -31.19 -4.88 -7.38
CA THR A 54 -30.18 -5.02 -8.45
C THR A 54 -29.67 -6.46 -8.59
N PHE A 55 -29.62 -7.21 -7.48
CA PHE A 55 -29.11 -8.57 -7.43
C PHE A 55 -30.21 -9.62 -7.51
N THR A 56 -31.32 -9.42 -6.79
CA THR A 56 -32.46 -10.36 -6.80
C THR A 56 -33.11 -10.46 -8.18
N ASP A 57 -33.14 -9.36 -8.96
CA ASP A 57 -33.60 -9.36 -10.36
C ASP A 57 -32.80 -10.32 -11.27
N TYR A 58 -31.61 -10.74 -10.83
CA TYR A 58 -30.73 -11.68 -11.53
C TYR A 58 -30.51 -12.99 -10.75
N GLY A 59 -31.38 -13.29 -9.79
CA GLY A 59 -31.46 -14.59 -9.10
C GLY A 59 -30.44 -14.78 -7.98
N TRP A 60 -29.97 -13.70 -7.36
CA TRP A 60 -29.16 -13.78 -6.15
C TRP A 60 -30.05 -13.93 -4.92
N ASP A 61 -29.78 -14.96 -4.13
CA ASP A 61 -30.59 -15.39 -2.98
C ASP A 61 -30.16 -14.69 -1.67
N PHE A 62 -31.10 -14.00 -1.01
CA PHE A 62 -30.86 -13.18 0.19
C PHE A 62 -31.69 -13.66 1.39
N VAL A 63 -31.14 -13.57 2.62
CA VAL A 63 -31.70 -14.07 3.92
C VAL A 63 -33.11 -13.56 4.34
N SER A 64 -33.81 -12.82 3.48
CA SER A 64 -35.14 -12.28 3.75
C SER A 64 -35.99 -12.20 2.48
N GLU A 65 -35.71 -13.06 1.51
CA GLU A 65 -36.44 -13.20 0.26
C GLU A 65 -36.62 -14.70 -0.05
N ASP A 66 -37.82 -15.10 -0.51
CA ASP A 66 -38.13 -16.49 -0.88
C ASP A 66 -38.46 -16.64 -2.38
N GLU A 67 -38.38 -15.55 -3.17
CA GLU A 67 -38.84 -15.54 -4.56
C GLU A 67 -37.83 -16.19 -5.51
N ASN A 68 -36.54 -16.09 -5.22
CA ASN A 68 -35.46 -16.58 -6.10
C ASN A 68 -34.64 -17.74 -5.51
N GLY A 69 -34.96 -18.17 -4.28
CA GLY A 69 -34.33 -19.29 -3.59
C GLY A 69 -34.74 -19.37 -2.12
N ILE A 70 -34.16 -20.32 -1.38
CA ILE A 70 -34.29 -20.45 0.08
C ILE A 70 -32.92 -20.77 0.73
N ASP A 71 -31.84 -20.64 -0.04
CA ASP A 71 -30.48 -20.95 0.37
C ASP A 71 -29.87 -19.79 1.19
N ASP A 72 -30.47 -18.60 1.16
CA ASP A 72 -30.13 -17.45 2.00
C ASP A 72 -28.62 -17.12 1.94
N ILE A 73 -28.07 -17.01 0.73
CA ILE A 73 -26.61 -16.94 0.50
C ILE A 73 -26.05 -15.56 0.83
N TRP A 74 -26.80 -14.51 0.50
CA TRP A 74 -26.38 -13.12 0.61
C TRP A 74 -27.19 -12.37 1.66
N LYS A 75 -26.62 -11.29 2.18
CA LYS A 75 -27.34 -10.34 3.05
C LYS A 75 -26.95 -8.91 2.72
N PHE A 76 -27.89 -8.02 2.93
CA PHE A 76 -27.59 -6.62 3.17
C PHE A 76 -27.71 -6.37 4.66
N ILE A 77 -26.70 -5.72 5.22
CA ILE A 77 -26.83 -5.19 6.58
C ILE A 77 -27.70 -3.94 6.53
N ARG A 78 -27.50 -3.08 5.51
CA ARG A 78 -28.29 -1.87 5.28
C ARG A 78 -28.51 -1.62 3.80
N GLN A 79 -29.77 -1.39 3.42
CA GLN A 79 -30.11 -0.95 2.07
C GLN A 79 -29.54 0.44 1.79
N HIS A 80 -29.07 0.65 0.56
CA HIS A 80 -28.58 1.93 0.04
C HIS A 80 -27.34 2.51 0.74
N GLN A 81 -26.64 1.71 1.57
CA GLN A 81 -25.49 2.16 2.35
C GLN A 81 -24.33 1.16 2.41
N ASP A 82 -24.56 -0.09 2.00
CA ASP A 82 -23.57 -1.16 2.08
C ASP A 82 -23.61 -2.02 0.81
N TYR A 83 -22.65 -2.90 0.60
CA TYR A 83 -22.65 -3.86 -0.49
C TYR A 83 -23.14 -5.24 -0.01
N PRO A 84 -23.58 -6.14 -0.92
CA PRO A 84 -23.92 -7.51 -0.55
C PRO A 84 -22.78 -8.21 0.18
N ARG A 85 -23.12 -8.84 1.30
CA ARG A 85 -22.22 -9.68 2.10
C ARG A 85 -22.70 -11.12 2.05
N LEU A 86 -21.81 -12.07 2.28
CA LEU A 86 -22.23 -13.46 2.45
C LEU A 86 -22.95 -13.60 3.79
N SER A 87 -24.01 -14.39 3.84
CA SER A 87 -24.88 -14.52 5.01
C SER A 87 -24.13 -14.98 6.27
N TRP A 88 -23.12 -15.85 6.09
CA TRP A 88 -22.25 -16.33 7.16
C TRP A 88 -21.23 -15.29 7.67
N GLN A 89 -21.01 -14.18 6.95
CA GLN A 89 -20.07 -13.17 7.42
C GLN A 89 -20.57 -12.56 8.73
N PRO A 90 -19.71 -12.42 9.75
CA PRO A 90 -20.14 -11.91 11.05
C PRO A 90 -20.64 -10.48 10.92
N GLU A 91 -21.73 -10.19 11.64
CA GLU A 91 -22.15 -8.84 11.97
C GLU A 91 -21.44 -8.43 13.25
N ILE A 92 -20.84 -7.25 13.24
CA ILE A 92 -20.21 -6.70 14.43
C ILE A 92 -21.29 -5.93 15.17
N VAL A 93 -21.67 -6.42 16.35
CA VAL A 93 -22.66 -5.74 17.19
C VAL A 93 -22.15 -4.34 17.50
N GLY A 94 -22.97 -3.32 17.22
CA GLY A 94 -22.59 -1.92 17.42
C GLY A 94 -21.83 -1.27 16.26
N ASP A 95 -21.56 -1.97 15.14
CA ASP A 95 -21.09 -1.36 13.88
C ASP A 95 -22.30 -0.90 13.05
N PHE A 96 -22.94 0.17 13.51
CA PHE A 96 -24.16 0.70 12.89
C PHE A 96 -23.88 1.35 11.53
N VAL A 97 -22.68 1.88 11.34
CA VAL A 97 -22.30 2.53 10.07
C VAL A 97 -21.59 1.62 9.08
N GLY A 98 -21.37 0.35 9.44
CA GLY A 98 -20.89 -0.73 8.57
C GLY A 98 -19.49 -0.53 8.01
N LEU A 99 -18.68 0.32 8.64
CA LEU A 99 -17.31 0.69 8.23
C LEU A 99 -16.26 -0.27 8.82
N TYR A 100 -16.66 -1.52 9.06
CA TYR A 100 -15.84 -2.61 9.58
C TYR A 100 -15.31 -2.31 10.99
N GLY A 101 -16.21 -1.94 11.90
CA GLY A 101 -15.97 -2.04 13.34
C GLY A 101 -16.37 -0.83 14.17
N VAL A 102 -16.55 -1.08 15.45
CA VAL A 102 -17.22 -0.17 16.39
C VAL A 102 -16.31 0.97 16.83
N ASN A 103 -16.63 2.19 16.42
CA ASN A 103 -15.82 3.36 16.75
C ASN A 103 -16.69 4.60 17.01
N MET A 104 -16.06 5.78 17.02
CA MET A 104 -16.73 7.04 17.34
C MET A 104 -17.81 7.43 16.33
N ILE A 105 -17.71 6.95 15.08
CA ILE A 105 -18.74 7.16 14.06
C ILE A 105 -20.01 6.37 14.46
N ASP A 106 -19.86 5.13 14.92
CA ASP A 106 -20.98 4.32 15.42
C ASP A 106 -21.58 4.92 16.69
N PHE A 107 -20.73 5.39 17.61
CA PHE A 107 -21.20 6.11 18.79
C PHE A 107 -21.99 7.37 18.42
N ALA A 108 -21.56 8.12 17.40
CA ALA A 108 -22.29 9.29 16.93
C ALA A 108 -23.64 8.92 16.30
N PHE A 109 -23.72 7.79 15.59
CA PHE A 109 -24.98 7.27 15.04
C PHE A 109 -25.93 6.81 16.14
N PHE A 110 -25.41 6.13 17.16
CA PHE A 110 -26.13 5.73 18.36
C PHE A 110 -26.66 6.94 19.14
N ALA A 111 -25.80 7.93 19.39
CA ALA A 111 -26.15 9.14 20.14
C ALA A 111 -27.25 9.97 19.46
N GLN A 112 -27.37 9.92 18.12
CA GLN A 112 -28.48 10.56 17.39
C GLN A 112 -29.85 9.93 17.67
N ARG A 113 -29.86 8.69 18.16
CA ARG A 113 -31.07 7.91 18.47
C ARG A 113 -31.23 7.68 19.97
N TRP A 114 -30.42 8.33 20.78
CA TRP A 114 -30.47 8.22 22.23
C TRP A 114 -31.86 8.63 22.75
N LEU A 115 -32.47 7.75 23.55
CA LEU A 115 -33.84 7.87 24.08
C LEU A 115 -34.93 7.86 22.99
N ASN A 116 -34.66 7.28 21.82
CA ASN A 116 -35.74 6.93 20.92
C ASN A 116 -36.60 5.83 21.59
N GLU A 117 -37.91 6.01 21.50
CA GLU A 117 -38.93 5.07 21.97
C GLU A 117 -39.68 4.51 20.74
N ASP A 118 -40.49 3.47 20.95
CA ASP A 118 -41.26 2.78 19.90
C ASP A 118 -40.38 2.12 18.82
N CYS A 119 -39.20 1.61 19.21
CA CYS A 119 -38.34 0.81 18.33
C CYS A 119 -39.04 -0.53 18.03
N ALA A 120 -39.66 -0.66 16.86
CA ALA A 120 -40.37 -1.88 16.49
C ALA A 120 -39.41 -2.97 15.96
N ILE A 121 -39.73 -4.25 16.19
CA ILE A 121 -38.97 -5.47 15.77
C ILE A 121 -38.44 -5.46 14.31
N SER A 122 -39.10 -4.73 13.39
CA SER A 122 -38.68 -4.68 11.98
C SER A 122 -37.71 -3.53 11.65
N ASN A 123 -37.57 -2.56 12.56
CA ASN A 123 -36.80 -1.34 12.38
C ASN A 123 -36.39 -0.81 13.76
N ASP A 124 -35.65 -1.64 14.52
CA ASP A 124 -35.20 -1.51 15.93
C ASP A 124 -34.36 -0.24 16.15
N CYS A 125 -34.96 0.92 15.89
CA CYS A 125 -34.31 2.21 15.78
C CYS A 125 -33.07 2.17 14.89
N ASP A 126 -33.21 1.67 13.66
CA ASP A 126 -32.12 1.41 12.71
C ASP A 126 -30.99 0.53 13.32
N GLY A 127 -31.38 -0.43 14.17
CA GLY A 127 -30.47 -1.37 14.83
C GLY A 127 -29.74 -0.83 16.07
N THR A 128 -30.15 0.34 16.59
CA THR A 128 -29.52 0.95 17.79
C THR A 128 -30.14 0.51 19.12
N ASP A 129 -31.34 -0.07 19.09
CA ASP A 129 -31.91 -0.84 20.20
C ASP A 129 -31.32 -2.26 20.14
N LEU A 130 -30.21 -2.45 20.86
CA LEU A 130 -29.37 -3.65 20.82
C LEU A 130 -29.90 -4.75 21.74
N ASP A 131 -30.63 -4.40 22.80
CA ASP A 131 -31.24 -5.36 23.72
C ASP A 131 -32.71 -5.67 23.42
N LEU A 132 -33.28 -4.99 22.39
CA LEU A 132 -34.65 -5.13 21.91
C LEU A 132 -35.67 -4.80 23.01
N SER A 133 -35.39 -3.74 23.77
CA SER A 133 -36.25 -3.24 24.87
C SER A 133 -37.33 -2.25 24.42
N ASP A 134 -37.43 -1.98 23.11
CA ASP A 134 -38.27 -0.97 22.46
C ASP A 134 -37.78 0.48 22.73
N THR A 135 -36.62 0.66 23.38
CA THR A 135 -36.06 1.97 23.74
C THR A 135 -34.54 1.98 23.65
N VAL A 136 -33.95 3.03 23.06
CA VAL A 136 -32.49 3.19 23.03
C VAL A 136 -31.99 3.87 24.31
N ASP A 137 -31.40 3.10 25.22
CA ASP A 137 -30.98 3.59 26.53
C ASP A 137 -29.59 3.09 27.00
N VAL A 138 -29.34 3.19 28.31
CA VAL A 138 -28.05 2.82 28.91
C VAL A 138 -27.74 1.34 28.78
N ALA A 139 -28.75 0.47 28.66
CA ALA A 139 -28.57 -0.95 28.41
C ALA A 139 -27.93 -1.17 27.02
N ASP A 140 -28.41 -0.46 25.99
CA ASP A 140 -27.82 -0.53 24.66
C ASP A 140 -26.42 0.08 24.63
N LEU A 141 -26.22 1.20 25.32
CA LEU A 141 -24.89 1.81 25.43
C LEU A 141 -23.89 0.84 26.10
N GLN A 142 -24.35 0.05 27.08
CA GLN A 142 -23.53 -0.97 27.71
C GLN A 142 -23.15 -2.08 26.73
N ILE A 143 -24.06 -2.52 25.86
CA ILE A 143 -23.77 -3.49 24.80
C ILE A 143 -22.77 -2.89 23.81
N LEU A 144 -23.04 -1.68 23.28
CA LEU A 144 -22.14 -0.97 22.38
C LEU A 144 -20.73 -0.83 22.98
N SER A 145 -20.64 -0.50 24.27
CA SER A 145 -19.36 -0.35 24.98
C SER A 145 -18.58 -1.66 25.10
N ASN A 146 -19.26 -2.81 25.20
CA ASN A 146 -18.60 -4.12 25.25
C ASN A 146 -17.97 -4.50 23.90
N HIS A 147 -18.51 -3.98 22.81
CA HIS A 147 -18.01 -4.16 21.46
C HIS A 147 -17.13 -2.99 20.99
N TRP A 148 -16.81 -2.04 21.88
CA TRP A 148 -16.03 -0.86 21.55
C TRP A 148 -14.65 -1.22 20.97
N LEU A 149 -14.34 -0.66 19.79
CA LEU A 149 -13.14 -0.97 19.00
C LEU A 149 -13.05 -2.42 18.51
N GLU A 150 -14.14 -3.17 18.52
CA GLU A 150 -14.17 -4.50 17.91
C GLU A 150 -14.09 -4.37 16.40
N SER A 151 -13.12 -5.08 15.81
CA SER A 151 -12.79 -5.10 14.38
C SER A 151 -12.50 -3.75 13.74
N ALA A 152 -12.68 -2.63 14.46
CA ALA A 152 -12.40 -1.28 14.00
C ALA A 152 -10.93 -1.24 13.58
N PRO A 153 -10.63 -1.01 12.30
CA PRO A 153 -9.25 -0.93 11.89
C PRO A 153 -8.63 0.26 12.64
N GLN A 154 -7.52 -0.02 13.32
CA GLN A 154 -6.91 0.94 14.22
C GLN A 154 -6.37 2.13 13.43
N GLY A 155 -7.17 3.19 13.33
CA GLY A 155 -6.84 4.41 12.62
C GLY A 155 -6.67 4.24 11.11
N MET A 156 -6.33 5.35 10.45
CA MET A 156 -5.86 5.30 9.07
C MET A 156 -4.59 4.45 9.00
N ALA A 157 -4.48 3.58 8.01
CA ALA A 157 -3.30 2.78 7.77
C ALA A 157 -2.69 3.19 6.45
N VAL A 158 -1.37 3.36 6.45
CA VAL A 158 -0.59 3.73 5.27
C VAL A 158 0.53 2.69 5.14
N LEU A 159 0.81 2.29 3.91
CA LEU A 159 1.93 1.42 3.56
C LEU A 159 2.84 2.16 2.60
N LEU A 160 4.14 2.16 2.88
CA LEU A 160 5.17 2.73 2.01
C LEU A 160 5.96 1.63 1.33
N THR A 161 6.19 1.77 0.03
CA THR A 161 6.97 0.84 -0.78
C THR A 161 8.03 1.61 -1.58
N LEU A 162 9.20 0.99 -1.74
CA LEU A 162 10.29 1.50 -2.57
C LEU A 162 10.42 0.63 -3.81
N ASP A 163 10.76 1.23 -4.94
CA ASP A 163 11.06 0.52 -6.19
C ASP A 163 12.33 -0.34 -6.10
N ASN A 164 13.24 0.00 -5.18
CA ASN A 164 14.42 -0.80 -4.85
C ASN A 164 14.86 -0.55 -3.39
N SER A 165 15.70 -1.42 -2.84
CA SER A 165 16.11 -1.36 -1.42
C SER A 165 17.33 -0.46 -1.15
N TRP A 166 18.00 0.06 -2.19
CA TRP A 166 19.25 0.82 -2.04
C TRP A 166 19.64 1.54 -3.35
N ILE A 167 20.55 2.50 -3.25
CA ILE A 167 21.11 3.31 -4.36
C ILE A 167 22.62 3.55 -4.19
N TYR A 168 23.29 3.98 -5.26
CA TYR A 168 24.68 4.44 -5.22
C TYR A 168 24.77 5.96 -5.08
N GLN A 169 25.82 6.45 -4.42
CA GLN A 169 26.17 7.86 -4.50
C GLN A 169 26.34 8.31 -5.96
N ASN A 170 25.82 9.49 -6.27
CA ASN A 170 25.85 10.02 -7.62
C ASN A 170 27.17 10.76 -7.90
N LEU A 171 27.52 10.89 -9.18
CA LEU A 171 28.52 11.89 -9.58
C LEU A 171 28.00 13.30 -9.26
N PRO A 172 28.87 14.30 -9.08
CA PRO A 172 28.45 15.68 -8.93
C PRO A 172 27.50 16.06 -10.08
N THR A 173 26.36 16.66 -9.74
CA THR A 173 25.27 17.05 -10.67
C THR A 173 24.46 15.91 -11.31
N ALA A 174 24.80 14.64 -11.06
CA ALA A 174 24.01 13.51 -11.51
C ALA A 174 22.93 13.12 -10.49
N THR A 175 21.81 12.59 -10.98
CA THR A 175 20.66 12.14 -10.18
C THR A 175 20.13 10.79 -10.65
N ALA A 176 20.90 10.07 -11.46
CA ALA A 176 20.47 8.84 -12.12
C ALA A 176 20.36 7.64 -11.19
N SER A 177 21.11 7.64 -10.07
CA SER A 177 20.88 6.70 -8.98
C SER A 177 19.90 7.31 -7.99
N ASN A 178 18.65 6.88 -8.09
CA ASN A 178 17.52 7.38 -7.32
C ASN A 178 16.61 6.22 -6.90
N LEU A 179 15.76 6.49 -5.91
CA LEU A 179 14.65 5.64 -5.51
C LEU A 179 13.36 6.42 -5.64
N THR A 180 12.28 5.69 -5.92
CA THR A 180 10.92 6.22 -5.90
C THR A 180 10.14 5.57 -4.77
N ALA A 181 9.79 6.37 -3.77
CA ALA A 181 8.89 5.97 -2.71
C ALA A 181 7.44 6.20 -3.12
N ASN A 182 6.62 5.16 -3.04
CA ASN A 182 5.19 5.19 -3.33
C ASN A 182 4.44 4.69 -2.11
N PHE A 183 3.30 5.28 -1.78
CA PHE A 183 2.44 4.77 -0.71
C PHE A 183 1.11 4.22 -1.22
N SER A 184 0.44 3.48 -0.35
CA SER A 184 -0.97 3.12 -0.49
C SER A 184 -1.68 3.29 0.84
N ILE A 185 -2.98 3.60 0.80
CA ILE A 185 -3.84 3.72 1.97
C ILE A 185 -4.74 2.47 1.97
N PRO A 186 -4.30 1.34 2.55
CA PRO A 186 -5.13 0.14 2.62
C PRO A 186 -6.39 0.34 3.47
N ASN A 187 -6.40 1.34 4.36
CA ASN A 187 -7.54 1.61 5.23
C ASN A 187 -7.62 3.10 5.59
N ASP A 188 -8.76 3.72 5.31
CA ASP A 188 -9.14 5.03 5.85
C ASP A 188 -10.58 4.96 6.39
N PRO A 189 -10.76 4.81 7.72
CA PRO A 189 -12.09 4.68 8.33
C PRO A 189 -12.96 5.93 8.12
N MET A 190 -12.34 7.09 7.92
CA MET A 190 -13.05 8.36 7.78
C MET A 190 -13.39 8.66 6.30
N SER A 191 -12.95 7.83 5.36
CA SER A 191 -13.23 7.96 3.92
C SER A 191 -12.97 9.38 3.39
N ASN A 192 -11.78 9.90 3.65
CA ASN A 192 -11.35 11.20 3.15
C ASN A 192 -11.31 11.19 1.61
N SER A 193 -11.80 12.29 1.04
CA SER A 193 -11.84 12.56 -0.39
C SER A 193 -10.51 13.09 -0.94
N SER A 194 -9.64 13.60 -0.07
CA SER A 194 -8.29 14.09 -0.41
C SER A 194 -7.35 13.99 0.80
N TYR A 195 -6.04 14.05 0.52
CA TYR A 195 -4.99 13.86 1.50
C TYR A 195 -3.82 14.81 1.25
N THR A 196 -3.18 15.24 2.33
CA THR A 196 -1.94 15.99 2.35
C THR A 196 -0.79 15.09 2.82
N TYR A 197 0.41 15.27 2.24
CA TYR A 197 1.59 14.44 2.52
C TYR A 197 2.73 15.25 3.13
N ASP A 198 3.43 14.67 4.10
CA ASP A 198 4.67 15.22 4.66
C ASP A 198 5.77 14.17 4.57
N TRP A 199 6.80 14.46 3.80
CA TRP A 199 7.91 13.56 3.49
C TRP A 199 9.15 13.97 4.28
N GLU A 200 9.70 13.04 5.06
CA GLU A 200 10.92 13.28 5.84
C GLU A 200 11.94 12.14 5.69
N PHE A 201 13.23 12.49 5.80
CA PHE A 201 14.32 11.53 5.90
C PHE A 201 14.80 11.45 7.35
N VAL A 202 14.75 10.26 7.93
CA VAL A 202 15.39 9.96 9.20
C VAL A 202 16.76 9.36 8.90
N LEU A 203 17.79 10.11 9.26
CA LEU A 203 19.19 9.77 8.98
C LEU A 203 19.79 8.94 10.13
N PRO A 204 20.71 8.02 9.82
CA PRO A 204 21.60 7.42 10.82
C PRO A 204 22.42 8.47 11.58
N ASP A 205 22.81 8.16 12.82
CA ASP A 205 23.56 9.07 13.70
C ASP A 205 24.93 9.51 13.13
N ASP A 206 25.51 8.70 12.23
CA ASP A 206 26.79 8.96 11.56
C ASP A 206 26.66 9.70 10.23
N VAL A 207 25.44 9.99 9.79
CA VAL A 207 25.15 10.68 8.52
C VAL A 207 24.67 12.09 8.80
N THR A 208 25.21 13.06 8.06
CA THR A 208 24.81 14.48 8.19
C THR A 208 24.31 15.11 6.89
N ILE A 209 24.41 14.40 5.77
CA ILE A 209 23.97 14.86 4.46
C ILE A 209 22.81 13.97 3.99
N PRO A 210 21.57 14.49 3.95
CA PRO A 210 20.40 13.71 3.51
C PRO A 210 20.40 13.50 1.98
N PRO A 211 19.63 12.52 1.49
CA PRO A 211 19.25 12.45 0.09
C PRO A 211 18.56 13.74 -0.39
N THR A 212 18.64 14.01 -1.69
CA THR A 212 17.97 15.16 -2.30
C THR A 212 16.72 14.71 -3.04
N ILE A 213 15.57 15.32 -2.76
CA ILE A 213 14.34 15.11 -3.54
C ILE A 213 14.53 15.71 -4.93
N ILE A 214 14.27 14.92 -5.96
CA ILE A 214 14.46 15.30 -7.37
C ILE A 214 13.15 15.38 -8.15
N ASP A 215 12.10 14.70 -7.68
CA ASP A 215 10.75 14.75 -8.24
C ASP A 215 9.71 14.31 -7.19
N GLY A 216 8.51 14.87 -7.24
CA GLY A 216 7.48 14.67 -6.22
C GLY A 216 7.89 15.19 -4.84
N GLY A 217 7.40 14.52 -3.78
CA GLY A 217 7.77 14.83 -2.39
C GLY A 217 7.19 16.14 -1.84
N THR A 218 6.21 16.74 -2.52
CA THR A 218 5.47 17.89 -1.99
C THR A 218 4.22 17.44 -1.21
N ALA A 219 3.50 18.42 -0.67
CA ALA A 219 2.26 18.22 0.06
C ALA A 219 1.14 17.55 -0.77
N ASP A 220 1.22 17.65 -2.10
CA ASP A 220 0.20 17.16 -3.02
C ASP A 220 0.64 15.89 -3.77
N ASP A 221 1.90 15.47 -3.63
CA ASP A 221 2.45 14.37 -4.42
C ASP A 221 2.32 13.02 -3.73
N PRO A 222 1.65 12.02 -4.36
CA PRO A 222 1.48 10.69 -3.78
C PRO A 222 2.75 9.81 -3.84
N TYR A 223 3.89 10.41 -4.17
CA TYR A 223 5.17 9.76 -4.33
C TYR A 223 6.31 10.74 -4.02
N CYS A 224 7.49 10.21 -3.74
CA CYS A 224 8.71 10.98 -3.56
C CYS A 224 9.89 10.27 -4.22
N THR A 225 10.47 10.92 -5.22
CA THR A 225 11.68 10.43 -5.89
C THR A 225 12.88 11.21 -5.38
N PHE A 226 13.89 10.50 -4.87
CA PHE A 226 15.07 11.10 -4.29
C PHE A 226 16.36 10.43 -4.76
N ALA A 227 17.41 11.24 -4.90
CA ALA A 227 18.73 10.82 -5.30
C ALA A 227 19.68 10.80 -4.10
N ALA A 228 20.62 9.85 -4.10
CA ALA A 228 21.69 9.79 -3.12
C ALA A 228 22.57 11.05 -3.18
N PRO A 229 23.21 11.42 -2.05
CA PRO A 229 24.28 12.42 -2.01
C PRO A 229 25.37 12.12 -3.05
N ASN A 230 26.14 13.16 -3.40
CA ASN A 230 27.18 12.98 -4.39
C ASN A 230 28.41 12.26 -3.80
N CYS A 231 29.21 11.64 -4.65
CA CYS A 231 30.38 10.86 -4.23
C CYS A 231 31.52 11.69 -3.60
N ASN A 232 31.42 13.02 -3.61
CA ASN A 232 32.32 13.92 -2.90
C ASN A 232 31.78 14.32 -1.51
N GLU A 233 30.62 13.78 -1.10
CA GLU A 233 29.96 13.99 0.19
C GLU A 233 30.09 12.72 1.05
N PRO A 234 31.27 12.47 1.67
CA PRO A 234 31.50 11.25 2.45
C PRO A 234 30.56 11.14 3.65
N ASN A 235 30.11 12.27 4.23
CA ASN A 235 29.14 12.28 5.33
C ASN A 235 27.69 11.99 4.89
N GLY A 236 27.49 11.57 3.64
CA GLY A 236 26.23 11.13 3.05
C GLY A 236 26.10 9.61 2.95
N ILE A 237 27.03 8.85 3.51
CA ILE A 237 27.01 7.38 3.66
C ILE A 237 27.08 7.05 5.14
N SER A 238 26.41 5.95 5.55
CA SER A 238 26.54 5.40 6.90
C SER A 238 27.70 4.41 6.98
N ASP A 239 28.70 4.73 7.81
CA ASP A 239 29.85 3.88 8.09
C ASP A 239 29.51 2.78 9.12
N SER A 240 28.43 2.97 9.87
CA SER A 240 27.91 2.04 10.88
C SER A 240 27.03 0.93 10.30
N GLY A 241 26.73 0.99 9.00
CA GLY A 241 25.83 0.06 8.31
C GLY A 241 24.36 0.21 8.70
N GLN A 242 23.99 1.34 9.31
CA GLN A 242 22.60 1.65 9.63
C GLN A 242 21.86 2.11 8.36
N PRO A 243 20.62 1.65 8.14
CA PRO A 243 19.85 2.05 6.97
C PRO A 243 19.33 3.47 7.11
N PHE A 244 19.17 4.15 5.98
CA PHE A 244 18.40 5.37 5.87
C PHE A 244 16.92 5.03 5.95
N THR A 245 16.10 5.92 6.52
CA THR A 245 14.65 5.74 6.54
C THR A 245 13.98 6.91 5.85
N VAL A 246 13.10 6.62 4.89
CA VAL A 246 12.14 7.59 4.37
C VAL A 246 10.82 7.37 5.10
N LYS A 247 10.22 8.46 5.55
CA LYS A 247 8.94 8.46 6.24
C LYS A 247 7.97 9.38 5.51
N VAL A 248 6.73 8.93 5.40
CA VAL A 248 5.60 9.75 4.95
C VAL A 248 4.57 9.82 6.06
N THR A 249 4.10 11.02 6.36
CA THR A 249 2.89 11.23 7.15
C THR A 249 1.78 11.67 6.20
N VAL A 250 0.75 10.85 6.11
CA VAL A 250 -0.46 11.15 5.32
C VAL A 250 -1.49 11.71 6.28
N THR A 251 -2.16 12.79 5.90
CA THR A 251 -3.25 13.40 6.67
C THR A 251 -4.47 13.54 5.77
N GLY A 252 -5.62 13.02 6.19
CA GLY A 252 -6.89 13.21 5.49
C GLY A 252 -7.40 14.64 5.66
N ASP A 253 -7.72 15.32 4.55
CA ASP A 253 -8.04 16.75 4.59
C ASP A 253 -9.44 17.05 5.15
N ASN A 254 -10.36 16.07 5.10
CA ASN A 254 -11.72 16.26 5.57
C ASN A 254 -11.80 16.18 7.11
N PHE A 255 -11.07 15.25 7.72
CA PHE A 255 -11.20 14.92 9.13
C PHE A 255 -9.91 15.07 9.94
N GLY A 256 -8.78 15.35 9.30
CA GLY A 256 -7.49 15.55 9.95
C GLY A 256 -6.90 14.30 10.60
N ASN A 257 -7.45 13.11 10.31
CA ASN A 257 -6.86 11.85 10.74
C ASN A 257 -5.55 11.62 9.98
N SER A 258 -4.50 11.29 10.72
CA SER A 258 -3.16 11.11 10.16
C SER A 258 -2.60 9.74 10.46
N ALA A 259 -1.76 9.24 9.56
CA ALA A 259 -1.03 8.00 9.72
C ALA A 259 0.33 8.10 9.06
N THR A 260 1.28 7.33 9.60
CA THR A 260 2.67 7.35 9.17
C THR A 260 3.05 6.00 8.61
N ALA A 261 3.86 6.01 7.55
CA ALA A 261 4.54 4.83 7.04
C ALA A 261 6.03 5.13 6.83
N GLU A 262 6.86 4.11 7.02
CA GLU A 262 8.31 4.20 6.91
C GLU A 262 8.84 3.08 6.02
N ALA A 263 9.91 3.36 5.29
CA ALA A 263 10.65 2.36 4.52
C ALA A 263 12.15 2.63 4.64
N GLN A 264 12.91 1.55 4.78
CA GLN A 264 14.36 1.60 4.92
C GLN A 264 15.05 1.36 3.59
N PHE A 265 16.18 2.06 3.38
CA PHE A 265 17.03 1.87 2.21
C PHE A 265 18.51 2.08 2.52
N GLY A 266 19.38 1.53 1.67
CA GLY A 266 20.83 1.73 1.73
C GLY A 266 21.33 2.79 0.73
N ILE A 267 22.43 3.45 1.09
CA ILE A 267 23.24 4.22 0.13
C ILE A 267 24.66 3.66 0.18
N ALA A 268 25.22 3.34 -0.98
CA ALA A 268 26.57 2.80 -1.06
C ALA A 268 27.47 3.62 -1.99
N LEU A 269 28.78 3.53 -1.76
CA LEU A 269 29.77 4.02 -2.70
C LEU A 269 30.12 2.92 -3.69
N LEU A 270 29.96 3.18 -4.98
CA LEU A 270 30.28 2.19 -6.01
C LEU A 270 31.78 1.84 -5.95
N GLY A 271 32.11 0.55 -5.82
CA GLY A 271 33.49 0.06 -5.75
C GLY A 271 34.11 0.05 -4.35
N ASP A 272 33.39 0.52 -3.32
CA ASP A 272 33.73 0.32 -1.90
C ASP A 272 33.09 -1.02 -1.48
N VAL A 273 33.87 -2.09 -1.60
CA VAL A 273 33.38 -3.46 -1.42
C VAL A 273 33.57 -3.97 0.00
N ASN A 274 34.31 -3.24 0.84
CA ASN A 274 34.44 -3.53 2.27
C ASN A 274 33.58 -2.60 3.15
N ASN A 275 32.89 -1.63 2.55
CA ASN A 275 32.00 -0.67 3.20
C ASN A 275 32.72 0.16 4.28
N ASP A 276 33.93 0.63 3.98
CA ASP A 276 34.72 1.50 4.86
C ASP A 276 34.63 3.01 4.52
N GLY A 277 33.79 3.34 3.54
CA GLY A 277 33.54 4.71 3.07
C GLY A 277 34.57 5.23 2.07
N VAL A 278 35.56 4.40 1.68
CA VAL A 278 36.67 4.83 0.82
C VAL A 278 37.11 3.73 -0.16
N VAL A 279 36.93 3.99 -1.47
CA VAL A 279 37.51 3.11 -2.50
C VAL A 279 39.05 3.20 -2.53
N ASP A 280 39.73 2.15 -2.05
CA ASP A 280 41.19 2.10 -1.93
C ASP A 280 41.85 0.75 -2.33
N VAL A 281 43.09 0.51 -1.86
CA VAL A 281 43.83 -0.72 -2.12
C VAL A 281 43.16 -1.95 -1.51
N ALA A 282 42.49 -1.81 -0.37
CA ALA A 282 41.77 -2.87 0.30
C ALA A 282 40.62 -3.38 -0.57
N ASP A 283 39.79 -2.49 -1.13
CA ASP A 283 38.71 -2.85 -2.06
C ASP A 283 39.23 -3.57 -3.28
N ARG A 284 40.28 -2.99 -3.89
CA ARG A 284 40.91 -3.60 -5.06
C ARG A 284 41.50 -4.96 -4.71
N SER A 285 42.01 -5.14 -3.50
CA SER A 285 42.56 -6.42 -3.04
C SER A 285 41.46 -7.46 -2.84
N ILE A 286 40.30 -7.04 -2.36
CA ILE A 286 39.10 -7.87 -2.22
C ILE A 286 38.62 -8.29 -3.61
N ILE A 287 38.39 -7.35 -4.54
CA ILE A 287 37.99 -7.66 -5.93
C ILE A 287 39.00 -8.60 -6.61
N ASN A 288 40.31 -8.37 -6.44
CA ASN A 288 41.34 -9.25 -6.99
C ASN A 288 41.36 -10.65 -6.35
N ALA A 289 41.08 -10.76 -5.06
CA ALA A 289 40.97 -12.05 -4.37
C ALA A 289 39.80 -12.88 -4.93
N PHE A 290 38.74 -12.21 -5.38
CA PHE A 290 37.53 -12.83 -5.91
C PHE A 290 37.48 -13.00 -7.44
N TRP A 291 38.44 -12.42 -8.18
CA TRP A 291 38.54 -12.49 -9.66
C TRP A 291 38.49 -13.90 -10.29
N ARG A 292 38.82 -14.96 -9.55
CA ARG A 292 39.04 -16.31 -10.12
C ARG A 292 37.94 -17.35 -9.83
N THR A 293 36.80 -16.95 -9.26
CA THR A 293 35.75 -17.91 -8.86
C THR A 293 34.74 -18.22 -9.97
N GLY A 294 34.68 -17.44 -11.05
CA GLY A 294 33.96 -17.77 -12.29
C GLY A 294 32.42 -17.78 -12.23
N GLU A 295 31.82 -17.86 -11.04
CA GLU A 295 30.38 -17.72 -10.82
C GLU A 295 30.11 -16.98 -9.52
N ALA A 296 29.31 -15.91 -9.55
CA ALA A 296 28.86 -15.16 -8.38
C ALA A 296 27.86 -15.99 -7.52
N GLY A 297 28.38 -16.92 -6.71
CA GLY A 297 27.62 -17.68 -5.71
C GLY A 297 27.17 -16.86 -4.49
N GLY A 298 26.35 -17.48 -3.62
CA GLY A 298 25.61 -16.84 -2.53
C GLY A 298 26.39 -16.23 -1.34
N PHE A 299 27.72 -16.12 -1.41
CA PHE A 299 28.54 -15.40 -0.43
C PHE A 299 29.53 -14.48 -1.15
N THR A 300 29.58 -13.20 -0.74
CA THR A 300 30.63 -12.18 -0.97
C THR A 300 31.07 -11.87 -2.41
N LEU A 301 30.43 -12.45 -3.44
CA LEU A 301 30.79 -12.20 -4.84
C LEU A 301 29.97 -11.09 -5.50
N ARG A 302 28.75 -10.83 -5.02
CA ARG A 302 27.85 -9.84 -5.64
C ARG A 302 28.34 -8.41 -5.49
N ASP A 303 28.97 -8.09 -4.36
CA ASP A 303 29.50 -6.75 -4.11
C ASP A 303 30.77 -6.48 -4.95
N CYS A 304 31.43 -7.53 -5.42
CA CYS A 304 32.58 -7.45 -6.34
C CYS A 304 32.19 -7.50 -7.83
N ASP A 305 30.95 -7.86 -8.17
CA ASP A 305 30.38 -7.84 -9.53
C ASP A 305 29.69 -6.48 -9.76
N LEU A 306 30.50 -5.45 -10.00
CA LEU A 306 30.06 -4.06 -10.04
C LEU A 306 29.22 -3.74 -11.30
N ASN A 307 29.36 -4.52 -12.36
CA ASN A 307 28.63 -4.34 -13.62
C ASN A 307 27.46 -5.33 -13.85
N CYS A 308 27.25 -6.28 -12.94
CA CYS A 308 26.20 -7.29 -12.99
C CYS A 308 26.24 -8.21 -14.19
N ASP A 309 27.42 -8.49 -14.73
CA ASP A 309 27.56 -9.46 -15.81
C ASP A 309 27.58 -10.92 -15.29
N GLY A 310 27.47 -11.10 -13.96
CA GLY A 310 27.45 -12.38 -13.29
C GLY A 310 28.84 -12.95 -13.00
N SER A 311 29.90 -12.20 -13.32
CA SER A 311 31.29 -12.64 -13.22
C SER A 311 32.20 -11.53 -12.69
N VAL A 312 32.82 -11.72 -11.52
CA VAL A 312 33.86 -10.80 -11.03
C VAL A 312 35.11 -10.87 -11.92
N ASN A 313 35.36 -9.84 -12.73
CA ASN A 313 36.38 -9.86 -13.78
C ASN A 313 37.13 -8.51 -13.96
N VAL A 314 37.83 -8.36 -15.10
CA VAL A 314 38.59 -7.14 -15.43
C VAL A 314 37.71 -5.91 -15.56
N ALA A 315 36.47 -6.07 -15.97
CA ALA A 315 35.49 -4.99 -16.06
C ALA A 315 35.22 -4.42 -14.67
N ASP A 316 34.94 -5.25 -13.66
CA ASP A 316 34.67 -4.80 -12.28
C ASP A 316 35.87 -4.11 -11.66
N ARG A 317 37.06 -4.70 -11.81
CA ARG A 317 38.27 -4.03 -11.33
C ARG A 317 38.54 -2.72 -12.05
N SER A 318 38.17 -2.62 -13.34
CA SER A 318 38.33 -1.36 -14.08
C SER A 318 37.36 -0.29 -13.56
N ILE A 319 36.15 -0.68 -13.13
CA ILE A 319 35.20 0.20 -12.47
C ILE A 319 35.75 0.66 -11.11
N ALA A 320 36.23 -0.25 -10.25
CA ALA A 320 36.82 0.13 -8.97
C ALA A 320 38.08 1.02 -9.14
N ASN A 321 38.96 0.70 -10.09
CA ASN A 321 40.13 1.53 -10.39
C ASN A 321 39.76 2.92 -10.94
N ALA A 322 38.65 3.01 -11.67
CA ALA A 322 38.13 4.27 -12.17
C ALA A 322 37.57 5.17 -11.06
N ILE A 323 37.14 4.58 -9.94
CA ILE A 323 36.56 5.28 -8.79
C ILE A 323 37.63 5.56 -7.73
N TRP A 324 38.73 4.81 -7.74
CA TRP A 324 39.89 5.03 -6.88
C TRP A 324 40.35 6.49 -6.95
N ARG A 325 40.36 7.13 -5.78
CA ARG A 325 40.60 8.56 -5.53
C ARG A 325 41.93 9.08 -6.11
N GLY A 326 41.95 9.27 -7.42
CA GLY A 326 43.07 9.85 -8.17
C GLY A 326 42.63 10.57 -9.46
N VAL A 327 41.49 10.20 -10.06
CA VAL A 327 40.89 10.94 -11.18
C VAL A 327 39.36 10.85 -11.10
N LEU A 328 38.71 11.96 -10.76
CA LEU A 328 37.25 12.07 -10.55
C LEU A 328 36.42 11.68 -11.79
N CYS A 329 35.31 10.97 -11.54
CA CYS A 329 33.99 11.20 -12.14
C CYS A 329 33.84 11.13 -13.68
N GLN A 330 34.45 10.15 -14.37
CA GLN A 330 34.20 9.95 -15.82
C GLN A 330 33.54 8.63 -16.21
N ASN A 331 33.27 7.72 -15.27
CA ASN A 331 32.75 6.40 -15.62
C ASN A 331 31.36 6.19 -15.03
N SER A 332 30.37 6.15 -15.93
CA SER A 332 29.00 5.72 -15.65
C SER A 332 28.90 4.21 -15.89
N VAL A 333 28.33 3.45 -14.95
CA VAL A 333 27.91 2.07 -15.18
C VAL A 333 26.42 2.09 -15.52
N ALA A 334 26.04 1.57 -16.67
CA ALA A 334 24.67 1.68 -17.18
C ALA A 334 23.64 0.87 -16.36
N LYS A 335 24.10 -0.12 -15.57
CA LYS A 335 23.27 -1.00 -14.73
C LYS A 335 24.07 -1.49 -13.51
N PRO A 336 24.22 -0.67 -12.46
CA PRO A 336 25.01 -1.06 -11.31
C PRO A 336 24.20 -2.01 -10.39
N CYS A 337 24.88 -2.86 -9.62
CA CYS A 337 24.27 -4.05 -9.02
C CYS A 337 23.45 -3.85 -7.77
N PRO A 338 22.33 -4.59 -7.60
CA PRO A 338 21.69 -4.83 -6.31
C PRO A 338 22.67 -5.33 -5.25
N MET A 339 23.21 -4.41 -4.46
CA MET A 339 23.83 -4.78 -3.19
C MET A 339 22.75 -5.20 -2.20
N ARG A 340 23.20 -6.00 -1.25
CA ARG A 340 22.34 -6.82 -0.39
C ARG A 340 21.44 -5.99 0.51
#